data_AF-A0A6J5ZMF9-F1
#
_entry.id   AF-A0A6J5ZMF9-F1
#
_cell.length_a   1.000
_cell.length_b   1.000
_cell.length_c   1.000
_cell.angle_alpha   90.00
_cell.angle_beta   90.00
_cell.angle_gamma   90.00
#
_symmetry.space_group_name_H-M   'P 1'
#
loop_
_entity.id
_entity.type
_entity.pdbx_description
1 polymer ?
#
loop_
_entity_poly.entity_id
_entity_poly.type
_entity_poly.pdbx_seq_one_letter_code
_entity_poly.pdbx_strand_id
1 'polypeptide(L)'
;MDSQHRRFYFRRIRSTTPDPRHVLGRAGERLALEHLQRLGYLLVARNHRTRYGEIDLIVLIGSTLVFVEVKTRRSRDAASPWDSLNHHKRKQVRRLAGAFLAENPQRPSPRSLRFDAIGILLDGRGMLVRLDHIEDAF
;
A
#
# COMPACT_ATOMS: atom_id res chain seq x y z
N MET A 1 -6.32 -9.15 52.35
CA MET A 1 -6.33 -7.69 52.05
C MET A 1 -5.13 -7.44 51.15
N ASP A 2 -5.41 -7.38 49.86
CA ASP A 2 -4.49 -7.74 48.78
C ASP A 2 -3.36 -6.75 48.51
N SER A 3 -2.17 -7.33 48.35
CA SER A 3 -0.92 -6.70 47.95
C SER A 3 -0.91 -6.33 46.48
N GLN A 4 -0.53 -5.07 46.24
CA GLN A 4 -0.35 -4.46 44.92
C GLN A 4 0.70 -5.20 44.07
N HIS A 5 0.30 -5.74 42.92
CA HIS A 5 1.21 -6.16 41.85
C HIS A 5 1.20 -5.14 40.71
N ARG A 6 2.11 -4.17 40.77
CA ARG A 6 2.46 -3.29 39.64
C ARG A 6 3.19 -4.11 38.57
N ARG A 7 2.50 -4.48 37.49
CA ARG A 7 3.12 -5.02 36.27
C ARG A 7 3.94 -3.92 35.59
N PHE A 8 5.26 -4.05 35.64
CA PHE A 8 6.19 -3.32 34.79
C PHE A 8 6.02 -3.79 33.33
N TYR A 9 5.48 -2.95 32.47
CA TYR A 9 5.56 -3.16 31.03
C TYR A 9 6.94 -2.74 30.54
N PHE A 10 7.79 -3.72 30.22
CA PHE A 10 9.02 -3.50 29.49
C PHE A 10 8.70 -2.85 28.14
N ARG A 11 9.02 -1.56 27.99
CA ARG A 11 9.03 -0.84 26.73
C ARG A 11 10.08 -1.47 25.83
N ARG A 12 9.64 -2.29 24.87
CA ARG A 12 10.49 -2.88 23.83
C ARG A 12 11.23 -1.74 23.12
N ILE A 13 12.53 -1.63 23.38
CA ILE A 13 13.43 -0.71 22.65
C ILE A 13 13.38 -1.16 21.18
N ARG A 14 12.89 -0.28 20.29
CA ARG A 14 12.87 -0.54 18.84
C ARG A 14 14.32 -0.63 18.37
N SER A 15 14.66 -1.71 17.67
CA SER A 15 15.93 -1.80 16.95
C SER A 15 16.04 -0.64 15.96
N THR A 16 17.16 0.06 15.96
CA THR A 16 17.42 1.25 15.13
C THR A 16 17.69 0.90 13.65
N THR A 17 17.84 -0.39 13.34
CA THR A 17 17.99 -0.89 11.97
C THR A 17 16.60 -1.13 11.33
N PRO A 18 16.29 -0.55 10.17
CA PRO A 18 15.01 -0.77 9.49
C PRO A 18 14.82 -2.25 9.14
N ASP A 19 13.62 -2.81 9.35
CA ASP A 19 13.27 -4.16 8.88
C ASP A 19 13.55 -4.25 7.37
N PRO A 20 14.37 -5.21 6.89
CA PRO A 20 14.65 -5.38 5.46
C PRO A 20 13.39 -5.47 4.58
N ARG A 21 12.27 -5.98 5.12
CA ARG A 21 10.97 -5.99 4.42
C ARG A 21 10.42 -4.58 4.21
N HIS A 22 10.60 -3.69 5.18
CA HIS A 22 10.17 -2.28 5.08
C HIS A 22 11.03 -1.48 4.10
N VAL A 23 12.33 -1.81 3.98
CA VAL A 23 13.20 -1.19 2.96
C VAL A 23 12.79 -1.65 1.57
N LEU A 24 12.54 -2.96 1.41
CA LEU A 24 12.07 -3.53 0.15
C LEU A 24 10.72 -2.94 -0.28
N GLY A 25 9.75 -2.85 0.64
CA GLY A 25 8.44 -2.24 0.39
C GLY A 25 8.55 -0.81 -0.12
N ARG A 26 9.32 0.04 0.56
CA ARG A 26 9.54 1.44 0.14
C ARG A 26 10.19 1.57 -1.23
N ALA A 27 11.11 0.67 -1.58
CA ALA A 27 11.72 0.67 -2.91
C ALA A 27 10.68 0.37 -3.99
N GLY A 28 9.78 -0.59 -3.75
CA GLY A 28 8.70 -0.89 -4.69
C GLY A 28 7.62 0.18 -4.76
N GLU A 29 7.22 0.78 -3.64
CA GLU A 29 6.30 1.94 -3.63
C GLU A 29 6.83 3.08 -4.50
N ARG A 30 8.13 3.38 -4.39
CA ARG A 30 8.79 4.39 -5.22
C ARG A 30 8.72 4.02 -6.71
N LEU A 31 9.09 2.80 -7.07
CA LEU A 31 9.07 2.33 -8.47
C LEU A 31 7.64 2.32 -9.05
N ALA A 32 6.66 1.94 -8.25
CA ALA A 32 5.24 1.97 -8.62
C ALA A 32 4.77 3.40 -8.88
N LEU A 33 5.13 4.33 -7.99
CA LEU A 33 4.80 5.74 -8.19
C LEU A 33 5.47 6.33 -9.44
N GLU A 34 6.77 6.07 -9.65
CA GLU A 34 7.50 6.50 -10.85
C GLU A 34 6.88 5.94 -12.14
N HIS A 35 6.39 4.71 -12.11
CA HIS A 35 5.64 4.13 -13.23
C HIS A 35 4.32 4.87 -13.49
N LEU A 36 3.50 5.06 -12.46
CA LEU A 36 2.23 5.79 -12.55
C LEU A 36 2.43 7.23 -13.03
N GLN A 37 3.43 7.94 -12.51
CA GLN A 37 3.71 9.31 -12.94
C GLN A 37 4.10 9.39 -14.42
N ARG A 38 4.88 8.42 -14.94
CA ARG A 38 5.19 8.34 -16.38
C ARG A 38 3.96 8.09 -17.25
N LEU A 39 2.93 7.44 -16.69
CA LEU A 39 1.64 7.24 -17.35
C LEU A 39 0.67 8.43 -17.18
N GLY A 40 1.11 9.52 -16.54
CA GLY A 40 0.32 10.74 -16.37
C GLY A 40 -0.55 10.79 -15.12
N TYR A 41 -0.40 9.84 -14.20
CA TYR A 41 -1.11 9.85 -12.92
C TYR A 41 -0.50 10.88 -11.97
N LEU A 42 -1.36 11.61 -11.26
CA LEU A 42 -0.98 12.58 -10.25
C LEU A 42 -1.05 11.96 -8.86
N LEU A 43 0.00 12.12 -8.06
CA LEU A 43 0.00 11.66 -6.67
C LEU A 43 -0.97 12.50 -5.83
N VAL A 44 -1.88 11.83 -5.13
CA VAL A 44 -2.78 12.45 -4.13
C VAL A 44 -2.28 12.16 -2.72
N ALA A 45 -1.96 10.89 -2.42
CA ALA A 45 -1.41 10.49 -1.13
C ALA A 45 -0.57 9.20 -1.24
N ARG A 46 0.30 8.99 -0.25
CA ARG A 46 1.11 7.77 -0.08
C ARG A 46 0.99 7.25 1.35
N ASN A 47 1.02 5.95 1.55
CA ASN A 47 0.97 5.26 2.85
C ASN A 47 -0.12 5.84 3.76
N HIS A 48 -1.31 6.04 3.18
CA HIS A 48 -2.42 6.69 3.85
C HIS A 48 -3.10 5.72 4.80
N ARG A 49 -3.08 6.04 6.09
CA ARG A 49 -3.63 5.20 7.15
C ARG A 49 -5.02 5.67 7.55
N THR A 50 -5.92 4.71 7.63
CA THR A 50 -7.27 4.87 8.17
C THR A 50 -7.45 3.91 9.34
N ARG A 51 -8.57 4.00 10.05
CA ARG A 51 -8.93 3.00 11.07
C ARG A 51 -9.12 1.57 10.53
N TYR A 52 -9.23 1.40 9.21
CA TYR A 52 -9.47 0.10 8.55
C TYR A 52 -8.21 -0.52 7.94
N GLY A 53 -7.08 0.16 7.96
CA GLY A 53 -5.83 -0.27 7.33
C GLY A 53 -5.10 0.86 6.62
N GLU A 54 -4.18 0.48 5.75
CA GLU A 54 -3.30 1.38 4.99
C GLU A 54 -3.56 1.21 3.48
N ILE A 55 -3.45 2.31 2.73
CA ILE A 55 -3.43 2.33 1.27
C ILE A 55 -2.05 2.84 0.84
N ASP A 56 -1.33 2.06 0.03
CA ASP A 56 0.05 2.36 -0.35
C ASP A 56 0.12 3.63 -1.20
N LEU A 57 -0.68 3.73 -2.27
CA LEU A 57 -0.76 4.92 -3.12
C LEU A 57 -2.21 5.30 -3.44
N ILE A 58 -2.47 6.60 -3.46
CA ILE A 58 -3.70 7.19 -3.98
C ILE A 58 -3.30 8.18 -5.06
N VAL A 59 -3.79 7.97 -6.27
CA VAL A 59 -3.43 8.77 -7.44
C VAL A 59 -4.67 9.20 -8.23
N LEU A 60 -4.52 10.20 -9.10
CA LEU A 60 -5.58 10.73 -9.93
C LEU A 60 -5.18 10.66 -11.40
N ILE A 61 -6.06 10.14 -12.25
CA ILE A 61 -5.94 10.23 -13.72
C ILE A 61 -7.26 10.74 -14.29
N GLY A 62 -7.22 11.85 -15.01
CA GLY A 62 -8.45 12.56 -15.43
C GLY A 62 -9.37 12.83 -14.23
N SER A 63 -10.57 12.24 -14.24
CA SER A 63 -11.54 12.33 -13.14
C SER A 63 -11.65 11.07 -12.28
N THR A 64 -10.67 10.17 -12.37
CA THR A 64 -10.67 8.88 -11.67
C THR A 64 -9.67 8.89 -10.54
N LEU A 65 -10.16 8.71 -9.31
CA LEU A 65 -9.31 8.53 -8.14
C LEU A 65 -9.01 7.04 -7.99
N VAL A 66 -7.73 6.69 -8.07
CA VAL A 66 -7.25 5.32 -8.06
C VAL A 66 -6.55 5.03 -6.74
N PHE A 67 -6.97 3.96 -6.08
CA PHE A 67 -6.32 3.43 -4.89
C PHE A 67 -5.49 2.21 -5.31
N VAL A 68 -4.19 2.24 -5.04
CA VAL A 68 -3.25 1.26 -5.56
C VAL A 68 -2.61 0.50 -4.40
N GLU A 69 -2.70 -0.83 -4.46
CA GLU A 69 -1.91 -1.73 -3.60
C GLU A 69 -0.58 -2.07 -4.31
N VAL A 70 0.55 -1.95 -3.63
CA VAL A 70 1.87 -2.27 -4.14
C VAL A 70 2.42 -3.52 -3.46
N LYS A 71 2.69 -4.56 -4.24
CA LYS A 71 3.30 -5.81 -3.75
C LYS A 71 4.70 -5.95 -4.29
N THR A 72 5.69 -5.87 -3.40
CA THR A 72 7.10 -6.02 -3.76
C THR A 72 7.64 -7.38 -3.34
N ARG A 73 8.32 -8.07 -4.26
CA ARG A 73 8.94 -9.39 -4.03
C ARG A 73 10.34 -9.46 -4.61
N ARG A 74 11.15 -10.40 -4.13
CA ARG A 74 12.43 -10.74 -4.76
C ARG A 74 12.21 -11.85 -5.77
N SER A 75 13.00 -11.87 -6.85
CA SER A 75 12.96 -12.87 -7.94
C SER A 75 13.06 -14.33 -7.49
N ARG A 76 13.55 -14.59 -6.27
CA ARG A 76 13.61 -15.94 -5.68
C ARG A 76 12.29 -16.38 -5.03
N ASP A 77 11.30 -15.50 -4.92
CA ASP A 77 10.02 -15.77 -4.29
C ASP A 77 9.02 -16.30 -5.34
N ALA A 78 8.70 -17.60 -5.28
CA ALA A 78 7.96 -18.33 -6.33
C ALA A 78 6.41 -18.23 -6.26
N ALA A 79 5.83 -17.42 -5.37
CA ALA A 79 4.37 -17.31 -5.28
C ALA A 79 3.82 -16.36 -6.37
N SER A 80 2.61 -16.64 -6.87
CA SER A 80 1.84 -15.70 -7.71
C SER A 80 1.43 -14.46 -6.88
N PRO A 81 1.52 -13.22 -7.41
CA PRO A 81 1.08 -12.00 -6.71
C PRO A 81 -0.44 -11.94 -6.47
N TRP A 82 -1.19 -12.75 -7.21
CA TRP A 82 -2.61 -12.55 -7.52
C TRP A 82 -3.56 -13.53 -6.83
N ASP A 83 -3.05 -14.58 -6.17
CA ASP A 83 -3.89 -15.65 -5.59
C ASP A 83 -4.71 -15.22 -4.35
N SER A 84 -4.70 -13.93 -4.00
CA SER A 84 -5.36 -13.36 -2.81
C SER A 84 -6.41 -12.30 -3.13
N LEU A 85 -6.88 -12.20 -4.38
CA LEU A 85 -7.97 -11.31 -4.81
C LEU A 85 -9.36 -11.83 -4.34
N ASN A 86 -9.51 -12.06 -3.04
CA ASN A 86 -10.70 -12.64 -2.42
C ASN A 86 -11.76 -11.56 -2.15
N HIS A 87 -13.04 -11.95 -2.00
CA HIS A 87 -14.16 -11.06 -1.67
C HIS A 87 -13.90 -10.15 -0.44
N HIS A 88 -13.12 -10.66 0.53
CA HIS A 88 -12.68 -9.90 1.70
C HIS A 88 -11.81 -8.69 1.36
N LYS A 89 -10.89 -8.82 0.40
CA LYS A 89 -9.99 -7.73 -0.03
C LYS A 89 -10.80 -6.62 -0.70
N ARG A 90 -11.80 -6.96 -1.54
CA ARG A 90 -12.75 -6.01 -2.14
C ARG A 90 -13.49 -5.19 -1.07
N LYS A 91 -14.02 -5.86 -0.03
CA LYS A 91 -14.76 -5.19 1.06
C LYS A 91 -13.84 -4.28 1.90
N GLN A 92 -12.62 -4.70 2.18
CA GLN A 92 -11.63 -3.90 2.91
C GLN A 92 -11.25 -2.65 2.12
N VAL A 93 -10.95 -2.82 0.85
CA VAL A 93 -10.52 -1.75 -0.06
C VAL A 93 -11.63 -0.69 -0.23
N ARG A 94 -12.90 -1.09 -0.32
CA ARG A 94 -14.05 -0.15 -0.30
C ARG A 94 -14.15 0.64 1.01
N ARG A 95 -13.89 0.01 2.16
CA ARG A 95 -13.88 0.70 3.47
C ARG A 95 -12.74 1.70 3.56
N LEU A 96 -11.57 1.33 3.05
CA LEU A 96 -10.39 2.20 2.98
C LEU A 96 -10.67 3.45 2.12
N ALA A 97 -11.24 3.25 0.92
CA ALA A 97 -11.65 4.35 0.06
C ALA A 97 -12.70 5.25 0.74
N GLY A 98 -13.75 4.67 1.31
CA GLY A 98 -14.78 5.45 2.01
C GLY A 98 -14.22 6.28 3.16
N ALA A 99 -13.30 5.73 3.95
CA ALA A 99 -12.62 6.46 5.01
C ALA A 99 -11.75 7.60 4.45
N PHE A 100 -10.94 7.35 3.41
CA PHE A 100 -10.16 8.40 2.75
C PHE A 100 -11.04 9.55 2.26
N LEU A 101 -12.18 9.24 1.62
CA LEU A 101 -13.12 10.24 1.13
C LEU A 101 -13.79 11.03 2.27
N ALA A 102 -14.05 10.41 3.43
CA ALA A 102 -14.63 11.11 4.58
C ALA A 102 -13.60 12.00 5.29
N GLU A 103 -12.37 11.51 5.43
CA GLU A 103 -11.31 12.15 6.22
C GLU A 103 -10.61 13.29 5.46
N ASN A 104 -10.70 13.32 4.13
CA ASN A 104 -9.99 14.29 3.28
C ASN A 104 -10.97 15.12 2.43
N PRO A 105 -11.70 16.10 3.00
CA PRO A 105 -12.68 16.90 2.25
C PRO A 105 -12.05 17.80 1.18
N GLN A 106 -10.76 18.12 1.29
CA GLN A 106 -10.01 18.95 0.33
C GLN A 106 -9.39 18.17 -0.84
N ARG A 107 -9.63 16.86 -0.92
CA ARG A 107 -9.14 16.01 -2.02
C ARG A 107 -9.78 16.42 -3.37
N PRO A 108 -9.23 15.99 -4.52
CA PRO A 108 -9.90 16.11 -5.81
C PRO A 108 -11.30 15.49 -5.77
N SER A 109 -12.28 16.07 -6.48
CA SER A 109 -13.63 15.50 -6.59
C SER A 109 -13.72 14.53 -7.77
N PRO A 110 -13.61 13.19 -7.56
CA PRO A 110 -13.60 12.25 -8.66
C PRO A 110 -15.02 11.94 -9.15
N ARG A 111 -15.13 11.59 -10.44
CA ARG A 111 -16.35 11.01 -11.03
C ARG A 111 -16.39 9.49 -10.89
N SER A 112 -15.24 8.85 -10.75
CA SER A 112 -15.14 7.40 -10.55
C SER A 112 -13.99 7.05 -9.61
N LEU A 113 -14.11 5.89 -8.97
CA LEU A 113 -13.07 5.31 -8.14
C LEU A 113 -12.58 4.03 -8.82
N ARG A 114 -11.27 3.80 -8.81
CA ARG A 114 -10.66 2.58 -9.33
C ARG A 114 -9.72 1.96 -8.31
N PHE A 115 -9.57 0.65 -8.38
CA PHE A 115 -8.71 -0.10 -7.48
C PHE A 115 -7.72 -0.89 -8.29
N ASP A 116 -6.47 -0.45 -8.26
CA ASP A 116 -5.40 -1.05 -9.03
C ASP A 116 -4.46 -1.82 -8.12
N ALA A 117 -3.65 -2.67 -8.72
CA ALA A 117 -2.57 -3.36 -8.03
C ALA A 117 -1.30 -3.35 -8.88
N ILE A 118 -0.17 -3.09 -8.24
CA ILE A 118 1.14 -3.10 -8.88
C ILE A 118 2.02 -4.16 -8.22
N GLY A 119 2.47 -5.12 -9.02
CA GLY A 119 3.50 -6.09 -8.64
C GLY A 119 4.88 -5.59 -9.03
N ILE A 120 5.81 -5.56 -8.08
CA ILE A 120 7.22 -5.21 -8.30
C ILE A 120 8.09 -6.42 -8.00
N LEU A 121 8.84 -6.88 -9.02
CA LEU A 121 9.83 -7.94 -8.87
C LEU A 121 11.24 -7.35 -8.93
N LEU A 122 12.00 -7.50 -7.85
CA LEU A 122 13.39 -7.06 -7.78
C LEU A 122 14.36 -8.25 -7.78
N ASP A 123 15.55 -8.07 -8.34
CA ASP A 123 16.64 -9.05 -8.23
C ASP A 123 17.32 -9.00 -6.85
N GLY A 124 18.35 -9.84 -6.66
CA GLY A 124 19.12 -9.87 -5.42
C GLY A 124 19.92 -8.59 -5.12
N ARG A 125 20.09 -7.70 -6.11
CA ARG A 125 20.76 -6.40 -6.01
C ARG A 125 19.77 -5.25 -5.83
N GLY A 126 18.47 -5.53 -5.85
CA GLY A 126 17.42 -4.52 -5.75
C GLY A 126 17.06 -3.85 -7.09
N MET A 127 17.54 -4.40 -8.21
CA MET A 127 17.21 -3.90 -9.55
C MET A 127 15.84 -4.40 -10.00
N LEU A 128 15.09 -3.55 -10.70
CA LEU A 128 13.78 -3.91 -11.25
C LEU A 128 13.93 -4.98 -12.33
N VAL A 129 13.30 -6.13 -12.12
CA VAL A 129 13.21 -7.24 -13.09
C VAL A 129 11.90 -7.16 -13.87
N ARG A 130 10.79 -6.93 -13.16
CA ARG A 130 9.45 -6.84 -13.75
C ARG A 130 8.55 -5.91 -12.93
N LEU A 131 7.71 -5.16 -13.63
CA LEU A 131 6.61 -4.39 -13.07
C LEU A 131 5.33 -4.81 -13.79
N ASP A 132 4.34 -5.26 -13.04
CA ASP A 132 3.02 -5.62 -13.54
C ASP A 132 2.00 -4.65 -12.94
N HIS A 133 1.30 -3.86 -13.76
CA HIS A 133 0.22 -2.98 -13.32
C HIS A 133 -1.11 -3.55 -13.82
N ILE A 134 -1.96 -3.95 -12.87
CA ILE A 134 -3.32 -4.43 -13.13
C ILE A 134 -4.29 -3.34 -12.71
N GLU A 135 -4.97 -2.76 -13.69
CA GLU A 135 -6.12 -1.90 -13.47
C GLU A 135 -7.35 -2.73 -13.11
N ASP A 136 -8.27 -2.18 -12.32
CA ASP A 136 -9.52 -2.86 -11.92
C ASP A 136 -9.29 -4.23 -11.23
N ALA A 137 -8.27 -4.31 -10.38
CA ALA A 137 -7.90 -5.53 -9.68
C ALA A 137 -8.95 -6.01 -8.65
N PHE A 138 -9.92 -5.17 -8.26
CA PHE A 138 -10.89 -5.42 -7.18
C PHE A 138 -12.30 -4.87 -7.45
#